data_AF-A0A8T5SKI2-F1
#
_entry.id   AF-A0A8T5SKI2-F1
#
_cell.length_a   1.000
_cell.length_b   1.000
_cell.length_c   1.000
_cell.angle_alpha   90.00
_cell.angle_beta   90.00
_cell.angle_gamma   90.00
#
_symmetry.space_group_name_H-M   'P 1'
#
loop_
_entity.id
_entity.type
_entity.pdbx_description
1 polymer ?
#
loop_
_entity_poly.entity_id
_entity_poly.type
_entity_poly.pdbx_seq_one_letter_code
_entity_poly.pdbx_strand_id
1 'polypeptide(L)'
;MLETVILDNEGLTLEDVINIVKNDHQLKLSKNVKEKVILARKAILKAVESGEKIYGITTGFGALRDIVIPEKDATALQTNLIRSHCVGVGEPARDDFVKAMMVLRVTALARGNSGCQLETLENLIQMINKNVLPIIPIKGSVGASGDLAQLSHMALAMIGEGEKNLKYEGKIYNAKEGMQKAGIPITKLSYKEGLALNNGAQYSTGIACIVLQEASNLIKNAEIAAALSLEALKAASQQFDDRIHQARFHPGQIEVAKNLRAHTKDSVFVKKHESLYTCEIENCGYYYDRKMGDPSQNIPPNTEFIKLPDDWNCPNCGGSKNDFEKQWPKIQDDYSIRCIPQVLGPVRETLVHCCDTISREINAATDNPLIFITNKDPLEFDIYSGGNFHGEPIAMVMDYLSIAMAEVGNISERRCAKLIDDKRNDGLSLFLIPRSELGLNSGFMMPQYTAAALVSENKILATPASV
;
A
#
# COMPACT_ATOMS: atom_id res chain seq x y z
N MET A 1 -14.64 -21.58 1.73
CA MET A 1 -14.17 -22.21 0.48
C MET A 1 -13.17 -21.26 -0.14
N LEU A 2 -12.06 -21.72 -0.70
CA LEU A 2 -11.17 -20.84 -1.48
C LEU A 2 -11.95 -20.35 -2.69
N GLU A 3 -12.11 -19.03 -2.81
CA GLU A 3 -12.75 -18.45 -3.99
C GLU A 3 -11.80 -18.48 -5.18
N THR A 4 -12.37 -18.44 -6.39
CA THR A 4 -11.60 -18.45 -7.63
C THR A 4 -11.73 -17.09 -8.29
N VAL A 5 -10.60 -16.45 -8.55
CA VAL A 5 -10.48 -15.26 -9.39
C VAL A 5 -10.26 -15.71 -10.83
N ILE A 6 -11.14 -15.27 -11.73
CA ILE A 6 -11.06 -15.59 -13.16
C ILE A 6 -10.43 -14.38 -13.87
N LEU A 7 -9.25 -14.58 -14.46
CA LEU A 7 -8.62 -13.60 -15.34
C LEU A 7 -9.28 -13.64 -16.71
N ASP A 8 -10.05 -12.61 -17.02
CA ASP A 8 -10.69 -12.37 -18.31
C ASP A 8 -10.13 -11.13 -19.02
N ASN A 9 -10.90 -10.52 -19.93
CA ASN A 9 -10.44 -9.37 -20.71
C ASN A 9 -10.45 -8.06 -19.92
N GLU A 10 -11.26 -7.97 -18.86
CA GLU A 10 -11.34 -6.80 -17.96
C GLU A 10 -10.09 -6.71 -17.07
N GLY A 11 -9.42 -7.85 -16.84
CA GLY A 11 -8.19 -7.92 -16.07
C GLY A 11 -8.42 -8.16 -14.59
N LEU A 12 -7.46 -7.78 -13.76
CA LEU A 12 -7.53 -7.89 -12.29
C LEU A 12 -7.61 -6.51 -11.67
N THR A 13 -8.36 -6.40 -10.57
CA THR A 13 -8.28 -5.26 -9.66
C THR A 13 -7.11 -5.43 -8.68
N LEU A 14 -6.75 -4.36 -7.96
CA LEU A 14 -5.81 -4.47 -6.84
C LEU A 14 -6.32 -5.46 -5.78
N GLU A 15 -7.61 -5.45 -5.49
CA GLU A 15 -8.24 -6.36 -4.52
C GLU A 15 -8.12 -7.82 -4.96
N ASP A 16 -8.29 -8.13 -6.24
CA ASP A 16 -8.06 -9.48 -6.77
C ASP A 16 -6.63 -9.97 -6.54
N VAL A 17 -5.64 -9.11 -6.79
CA VAL A 17 -4.22 -9.42 -6.53
C VAL A 17 -4.01 -9.69 -5.04
N ILE A 18 -4.53 -8.84 -4.15
CA ILE A 18 -4.43 -9.05 -2.70
C ILE A 18 -5.10 -10.35 -2.28
N ASN A 19 -6.27 -10.67 -2.82
CA ASN A 19 -7.01 -11.89 -2.51
C ASN A 19 -6.26 -13.16 -2.94
N ILE A 20 -5.63 -13.16 -4.12
CA ILE A 20 -4.80 -14.28 -4.58
C ILE A 20 -3.55 -14.42 -3.68
N VAL A 21 -2.91 -13.31 -3.33
CA VAL A 21 -1.64 -13.32 -2.62
C VAL A 21 -1.81 -13.63 -1.13
N LYS A 22 -2.73 -12.95 -0.45
CA LYS A 22 -2.91 -13.00 1.01
C LYS A 22 -4.01 -13.93 1.49
N ASN A 23 -5.04 -14.18 0.66
CA ASN A 23 -6.22 -14.97 1.04
C ASN A 23 -6.29 -16.32 0.30
N ASP A 24 -5.22 -16.71 -0.40
CA ASP A 24 -5.07 -17.98 -1.13
C ASP A 24 -6.17 -18.26 -2.18
N HIS A 25 -6.83 -17.21 -2.70
CA HIS A 25 -7.77 -17.36 -3.80
C HIS A 25 -7.06 -17.96 -5.02
N GLN A 26 -7.78 -18.83 -5.72
CA GLN A 26 -7.23 -19.55 -6.87
C GLN A 26 -7.33 -18.67 -8.13
N LEU A 27 -6.27 -18.59 -8.91
CA LEU A 27 -6.24 -17.92 -10.20
C LEU A 27 -6.57 -18.91 -11.33
N LYS A 28 -7.47 -18.53 -12.25
CA LYS A 28 -7.75 -19.28 -13.49
C LYS A 28 -7.87 -18.34 -14.68
N LEU A 29 -7.48 -18.81 -15.86
CA LEU A 29 -7.73 -18.09 -17.12
C LEU A 29 -9.14 -18.37 -17.62
N SER A 30 -9.83 -17.34 -18.11
CA SER A 30 -11.06 -17.50 -18.89
C SER A 30 -10.76 -18.18 -20.24
N LYS A 31 -11.77 -18.79 -20.85
CA LYS A 31 -11.65 -19.42 -22.18
C LYS A 31 -11.15 -18.44 -23.24
N ASN A 32 -11.69 -17.23 -23.27
CA ASN A 32 -11.33 -16.19 -24.25
C ASN A 32 -9.86 -15.75 -24.11
N VAL A 33 -9.36 -15.65 -22.87
CA VAL A 33 -7.95 -15.32 -22.63
C VAL A 33 -7.03 -16.44 -23.14
N LYS A 34 -7.38 -17.71 -22.91
CA LYS A 34 -6.61 -18.85 -23.46
C LYS A 34 -6.54 -18.81 -24.98
N GLU A 35 -7.67 -18.58 -25.64
CA GLU A 35 -7.75 -18.48 -27.11
C GLU A 35 -6.87 -17.34 -27.64
N LYS A 36 -6.88 -16.18 -26.97
CA LYS A 36 -6.03 -15.03 -27.32
C LYS A 36 -4.53 -15.34 -27.21
N VAL A 37 -4.10 -16.00 -26.13
CA VAL A 37 -2.69 -16.41 -25.94
C VAL A 37 -2.27 -17.43 -27.00
N ILE A 38 -3.13 -18.42 -27.30
CA ILE A 38 -2.87 -19.40 -28.36
C ILE A 38 -2.72 -18.70 -29.72
N LEU A 39 -3.56 -17.72 -30.02
CA LEU A 39 -3.50 -17.00 -31.28
C LEU A 39 -2.20 -16.17 -31.39
N ALA A 40 -1.82 -15.46 -30.33
CA ALA A 40 -0.56 -14.72 -30.29
C ALA A 40 0.66 -15.64 -30.49
N ARG A 41 0.61 -16.85 -29.92
CA ARG A 41 1.66 -17.84 -30.11
C ARG A 41 1.77 -18.30 -31.57
N LYS A 42 0.65 -18.53 -32.26
CA LYS A 42 0.65 -18.88 -33.69
C LYS A 42 1.28 -17.78 -34.53
N ALA A 43 1.00 -16.51 -34.21
CA ALA A 43 1.58 -15.38 -34.91
C ALA A 43 3.11 -15.29 -34.72
N ILE A 44 3.64 -15.56 -33.51
CA ILE A 44 5.10 -15.67 -33.30
C ILE A 44 5.73 -16.78 -34.15
N LEU A 45 5.11 -17.95 -34.23
CA LEU A 45 5.65 -19.06 -35.03
C LEU A 45 5.70 -18.70 -36.52
N LYS A 46 4.64 -18.07 -37.04
CA LYS A 46 4.62 -17.56 -38.42
C LYS A 46 5.67 -16.46 -38.66
N ALA A 47 5.92 -15.59 -37.67
CA ALA A 47 6.95 -14.57 -37.75
C ALA A 47 8.38 -15.15 -37.81
N VAL A 48 8.60 -16.30 -37.16
CA VAL A 48 9.87 -17.02 -37.25
C VAL A 48 10.03 -17.65 -38.64
N GLU A 49 8.96 -18.22 -39.20
CA GLU A 49 8.96 -18.82 -40.54
C GLU A 49 9.23 -17.80 -41.66
N SER A 50 8.91 -16.51 -41.48
CA SER A 50 9.18 -15.48 -42.48
C SER A 50 10.67 -15.14 -42.64
N GLY A 51 11.52 -15.51 -41.67
CA GLY A 51 12.95 -15.22 -41.68
C GLY A 51 13.32 -13.77 -41.37
N GLU A 52 12.36 -12.95 -40.93
CA GLU A 52 12.59 -11.55 -40.58
C GLU A 52 13.45 -11.39 -39.31
N LYS A 53 14.16 -10.25 -39.22
CA LYS A 53 14.94 -9.89 -38.03
C LYS A 53 14.03 -9.30 -36.97
N ILE A 54 13.79 -10.04 -35.89
CA ILE A 54 12.90 -9.64 -34.80
C ILE A 54 13.63 -9.73 -33.46
N TYR A 55 13.59 -8.64 -32.69
CA TYR A 55 14.30 -8.50 -31.41
C TYR A 55 14.00 -9.65 -30.44
N GLY A 56 15.04 -10.36 -30.00
CA GLY A 56 14.94 -11.43 -29.00
C GLY A 56 14.17 -12.69 -29.44
N ILE A 57 13.75 -12.76 -30.71
CA ILE A 57 13.15 -13.94 -31.35
C ILE A 57 14.16 -14.57 -32.30
N THR A 58 14.60 -13.83 -33.32
CA THR A 58 15.58 -14.25 -34.33
C THR A 58 16.90 -13.47 -34.22
N THR A 59 17.04 -12.63 -33.19
CA THR A 59 18.23 -11.79 -32.93
C THR A 59 18.63 -11.84 -31.44
N GLY A 60 19.82 -11.34 -31.12
CA GLY A 60 20.32 -11.20 -29.75
C GLY A 60 19.60 -10.13 -28.91
N PHE A 61 20.08 -9.92 -27.67
CA PHE A 61 19.47 -9.01 -26.69
C PHE A 61 20.32 -7.76 -26.43
N GLY A 62 19.67 -6.64 -26.07
CA GLY A 62 20.34 -5.40 -25.67
C GLY A 62 21.34 -4.87 -26.73
N ALA A 63 22.61 -4.79 -26.35
CA ALA A 63 23.69 -4.37 -27.25
C ALA A 63 23.93 -5.33 -28.43
N LEU A 64 23.44 -6.58 -28.34
CA LEU A 64 23.60 -7.62 -29.36
C LEU A 64 22.38 -7.75 -30.30
N ARG A 65 21.45 -6.79 -30.26
CA ARG A 65 20.18 -6.81 -31.02
C ARG A 65 20.31 -6.93 -32.53
N ASP A 66 21.47 -6.57 -33.10
CA ASP A 66 21.71 -6.60 -34.54
C ASP A 66 22.29 -7.95 -35.02
N ILE A 67 22.60 -8.87 -34.10
CA ILE A 67 23.17 -10.19 -34.40
C ILE A 67 22.03 -11.19 -34.61
N VAL A 68 21.99 -11.82 -35.80
CA VAL A 68 21.01 -12.85 -36.17
C VAL A 68 21.38 -14.19 -35.51
N ILE A 69 20.37 -14.88 -34.97
CA ILE A 69 20.53 -16.17 -34.29
C ILE A 69 19.99 -17.29 -35.18
N PRO A 70 20.77 -18.35 -35.44
CA PRO A 70 20.28 -19.52 -36.17
C PRO A 70 19.12 -20.21 -35.46
N GLU A 71 18.19 -20.76 -36.22
CA GLU A 71 16.99 -21.43 -35.70
C GLU A 71 17.32 -22.52 -34.66
N LYS A 72 18.34 -23.35 -34.96
CA LYS A 72 18.83 -24.42 -34.06
C LYS A 72 19.28 -23.92 -32.68
N ASP A 73 19.66 -22.65 -32.57
CA ASP A 73 20.21 -22.04 -31.36
C ASP A 73 19.15 -21.24 -30.60
N ALA A 74 17.91 -21.11 -31.12
CA ALA A 74 16.88 -20.25 -30.55
C ALA A 74 16.45 -20.67 -29.13
N THR A 75 16.28 -21.96 -28.85
CA THR A 75 15.99 -22.43 -27.47
C THR A 75 17.16 -22.19 -26.51
N ALA A 76 18.39 -22.40 -26.99
CA ALA A 76 19.60 -22.15 -26.20
C ALA A 76 19.74 -20.66 -25.88
N LEU A 77 19.42 -19.78 -26.83
CA LEU A 77 19.39 -18.33 -26.65
C LEU A 77 18.49 -17.92 -25.47
N GLN A 78 17.26 -18.44 -25.42
CA GLN A 78 16.30 -18.11 -24.36
C GLN A 78 16.75 -18.64 -22.99
N THR A 79 17.31 -19.85 -22.96
CA THR A 79 17.84 -20.43 -21.71
C THR A 79 19.05 -19.65 -21.20
N ASN A 80 19.97 -19.29 -22.09
CA ASN A 80 21.16 -18.51 -21.76
C ASN A 80 20.80 -17.09 -21.31
N LEU A 81 19.75 -16.49 -21.88
CA LEU A 81 19.21 -15.21 -21.40
C LEU A 81 18.83 -15.30 -19.92
N ILE A 82 18.02 -16.30 -19.55
CA ILE A 82 17.60 -16.47 -18.15
C ILE A 82 18.81 -16.65 -17.24
N ARG A 83 19.72 -17.56 -17.59
CA ARG A 83 20.93 -17.82 -16.80
C ARG A 83 21.81 -16.59 -16.61
N SER A 84 22.08 -15.85 -17.68
CA SER A 84 22.97 -14.69 -17.62
C SER A 84 22.38 -13.50 -16.86
N HIS A 85 21.05 -13.45 -16.71
CA HIS A 85 20.35 -12.38 -16.01
C HIS A 85 19.96 -12.76 -14.57
N CYS A 86 20.25 -13.98 -14.10
CA CYS A 86 20.11 -14.38 -12.69
C CYS A 86 21.23 -13.79 -11.82
N VAL A 87 21.37 -12.47 -11.83
CA VAL A 87 22.44 -11.72 -11.15
C VAL A 87 21.97 -11.06 -9.84
N GLY A 88 20.73 -11.32 -9.43
CA GLY A 88 20.16 -10.76 -8.20
C GLY A 88 20.95 -11.18 -6.95
N VAL A 89 21.03 -10.28 -5.96
CA VAL A 89 21.76 -10.45 -4.70
C VAL A 89 20.97 -9.92 -3.50
N GLY A 90 21.48 -10.17 -2.28
CA GLY A 90 20.87 -9.75 -1.03
C GLY A 90 19.94 -10.82 -0.44
N GLU A 91 19.25 -10.45 0.63
CA GLU A 91 18.31 -11.34 1.31
C GLU A 91 17.16 -11.77 0.37
N PRO A 92 16.52 -12.91 0.66
CA PRO A 92 15.28 -13.31 -0.02
C PRO A 92 14.19 -12.23 0.10
N ALA A 93 13.52 -11.95 -1.02
CA ALA A 93 12.32 -11.15 -1.06
C ALA A 93 11.19 -11.82 -0.28
N ARG A 94 10.28 -11.01 0.25
CA ARG A 94 9.08 -11.52 0.95
C ARG A 94 8.26 -12.38 0.00
N ASP A 95 7.73 -13.49 0.52
CA ASP A 95 6.91 -14.44 -0.25
C ASP A 95 5.70 -13.77 -0.93
N ASP A 96 5.11 -12.76 -0.30
CA ASP A 96 3.98 -12.03 -0.87
C ASP A 96 4.38 -11.13 -2.05
N PHE A 97 5.57 -10.52 -2.03
CA PHE A 97 6.13 -9.79 -3.17
C PHE A 97 6.40 -10.74 -4.34
N VAL A 98 6.97 -11.92 -4.06
CA VAL A 98 7.23 -12.94 -5.08
C VAL A 98 5.92 -13.43 -5.71
N LYS A 99 4.92 -13.78 -4.89
CA LYS A 99 3.63 -14.27 -5.39
C LYS A 99 2.88 -13.17 -6.17
N ALA A 100 2.94 -11.91 -5.72
CA ALA A 100 2.37 -10.79 -6.46
C ALA A 100 3.05 -10.61 -7.83
N MET A 101 4.38 -10.65 -7.88
CA MET A 101 5.14 -10.60 -9.15
C MET A 101 4.70 -11.71 -10.12
N MET A 102 4.54 -12.95 -9.62
CA MET A 102 4.09 -14.08 -10.43
C MET A 102 2.68 -13.85 -10.99
N VAL A 103 1.74 -13.39 -10.16
CA VAL A 103 0.37 -13.04 -10.57
C VAL A 103 0.40 -11.99 -11.68
N LEU A 104 1.15 -10.90 -11.50
CA LEU A 104 1.22 -9.83 -12.48
C LEU A 104 1.92 -10.26 -13.76
N ARG A 105 2.88 -11.21 -13.70
CA ARG A 105 3.47 -11.77 -14.92
C ARG A 105 2.45 -12.59 -15.70
N VAL A 106 1.60 -13.36 -15.02
CA VAL A 106 0.46 -14.02 -15.68
C VAL A 106 -0.43 -12.98 -16.35
N THR A 107 -0.80 -11.89 -15.66
CA THR A 107 -1.67 -10.85 -16.22
C THR A 107 -1.07 -10.19 -17.46
N ALA A 108 0.20 -9.81 -17.42
CA ALA A 108 0.89 -9.20 -18.56
C ALA A 108 0.96 -10.13 -19.77
N LEU A 109 1.33 -11.40 -19.56
CA LEU A 109 1.38 -12.41 -20.62
C LEU A 109 -0.01 -12.74 -21.19
N ALA A 110 -1.01 -12.81 -20.32
CA ALA A 110 -2.41 -13.07 -20.67
C ALA A 110 -3.05 -11.93 -21.48
N ARG A 111 -2.41 -10.75 -21.59
CA ARG A 111 -2.82 -9.72 -22.55
C ARG A 111 -2.74 -10.22 -24.00
N GLY A 112 -1.94 -11.26 -24.26
CA GLY A 112 -1.86 -11.88 -25.59
C GLY A 112 -0.99 -11.08 -26.56
N ASN A 113 -0.17 -10.17 -26.06
CA ASN A 113 0.77 -9.40 -26.87
C ASN A 113 2.21 -9.90 -26.74
N SER A 114 2.46 -10.88 -25.86
CA SER A 114 3.80 -11.42 -25.61
C SER A 114 4.14 -12.66 -26.43
N GLY A 115 3.14 -13.42 -26.89
CA GLY A 115 3.32 -14.61 -27.72
C GLY A 115 4.01 -15.81 -27.04
N CYS A 116 3.89 -15.91 -25.72
CA CYS A 116 4.30 -17.08 -24.93
C CYS A 116 3.41 -18.31 -25.19
N GLN A 117 3.88 -19.50 -24.79
CA GLN A 117 3.04 -20.71 -24.81
C GLN A 117 1.97 -20.66 -23.70
N LEU A 118 0.81 -21.27 -23.94
CA LEU A 118 -0.25 -21.37 -22.94
C LEU A 118 0.20 -22.23 -21.76
N GLU A 119 0.96 -23.29 -22.04
CA GLU A 119 1.54 -24.20 -21.05
C GLU A 119 2.46 -23.44 -20.07
N THR A 120 3.20 -22.43 -20.55
CA THR A 120 4.04 -21.58 -19.71
C THR A 120 3.20 -20.79 -18.69
N LEU A 121 2.05 -20.21 -19.11
CA LEU A 121 1.11 -19.56 -18.18
C LEU A 121 0.50 -20.57 -17.22
N GLU A 122 0.06 -21.73 -17.71
CA GLU A 122 -0.60 -22.74 -16.89
C GLU A 122 0.36 -23.31 -15.82
N ASN A 123 1.65 -23.46 -16.12
CA ASN A 123 2.66 -23.82 -15.14
C ASN A 123 2.84 -22.73 -14.08
N LEU A 124 2.92 -21.46 -14.49
CA LEU A 124 3.05 -20.33 -13.55
C LEU A 124 1.81 -20.19 -12.65
N ILE A 125 0.62 -20.37 -13.20
CA ILE A 125 -0.65 -20.38 -12.43
C ILE A 125 -0.68 -21.54 -11.45
N GLN A 126 -0.21 -22.73 -11.83
CA GLN A 126 -0.09 -23.86 -10.90
C GLN A 126 0.86 -23.53 -9.76
N MET A 127 1.98 -22.84 -10.04
CA MET A 127 2.90 -22.42 -8.98
C MET A 127 2.24 -21.45 -8.01
N ILE A 128 1.51 -20.44 -8.51
CA ILE A 128 0.75 -19.47 -7.69
C ILE A 128 -0.28 -20.19 -6.81
N ASN A 129 -1.10 -21.05 -7.42
CA ASN A 129 -2.22 -21.72 -6.76
C ASN A 129 -1.78 -22.76 -5.71
N LYS A 130 -0.60 -23.36 -5.89
CA LYS A 130 0.00 -24.34 -4.96
C LYS A 130 1.02 -23.72 -4.00
N ASN A 131 1.19 -22.39 -4.01
CA ASN A 131 2.22 -21.69 -3.22
C ASN A 131 3.63 -22.26 -3.41
N VAL A 132 3.99 -22.57 -4.66
CA VAL A 132 5.34 -22.96 -5.09
C VAL A 132 6.07 -21.69 -5.47
N LEU A 133 6.89 -21.16 -4.56
CA LEU A 133 7.47 -19.83 -4.71
C LEU A 133 8.99 -19.93 -4.98
N PRO A 134 9.52 -19.29 -6.04
CA PRO A 134 10.96 -19.14 -6.18
C PRO A 134 11.53 -18.26 -5.07
N ILE A 135 12.75 -18.56 -4.63
CA ILE A 135 13.51 -17.72 -3.71
C ILE A 135 14.24 -16.67 -4.56
N ILE A 136 13.79 -15.41 -4.44
CA ILE A 136 14.25 -14.31 -5.29
C ILE A 136 15.03 -13.31 -4.44
N PRO A 137 16.27 -12.95 -4.78
CA PRO A 137 17.02 -11.92 -4.09
C PRO A 137 16.41 -10.51 -4.27
N ILE A 138 16.43 -9.67 -3.22
CA ILE A 138 15.78 -8.36 -3.24
C ILE A 138 16.44 -7.30 -4.13
N LYS A 139 17.72 -7.43 -4.49
CA LYS A 139 18.47 -6.42 -5.27
C LYS A 139 18.94 -6.99 -6.60
N GLY A 140 19.11 -6.14 -7.61
CA GLY A 140 19.78 -6.49 -8.86
C GLY A 140 19.25 -5.73 -10.08
N SER A 141 17.93 -5.59 -10.20
CA SER A 141 17.31 -4.83 -11.29
C SER A 141 17.42 -3.32 -11.08
N VAL A 142 17.46 -2.59 -12.20
CA VAL A 142 17.54 -1.13 -12.24
C VAL A 142 16.24 -0.45 -12.69
N GLY A 143 15.18 -1.22 -13.00
CA GLY A 143 13.87 -0.71 -13.39
C GLY A 143 13.78 -0.12 -14.81
N ALA A 144 14.87 0.46 -15.34
CA ALA A 144 14.91 1.08 -16.67
C ALA A 144 14.74 0.06 -17.83
N SER A 145 15.18 -1.18 -17.62
CA SER A 145 14.98 -2.31 -18.55
C SER A 145 13.95 -3.32 -18.03
N GLY A 146 13.12 -2.91 -17.06
CA GLY A 146 12.29 -3.80 -16.27
C GLY A 146 13.05 -4.54 -15.16
N ASP A 147 12.35 -5.45 -14.50
CA ASP A 147 12.80 -6.25 -13.35
C ASP A 147 13.53 -7.53 -13.79
N LEU A 148 14.46 -7.39 -14.74
CA LEU A 148 15.15 -8.50 -15.41
C LEU A 148 15.72 -9.53 -14.44
N ALA A 149 16.37 -9.09 -13.35
CA ALA A 149 17.04 -10.00 -12.43
C ALA A 149 16.04 -10.87 -11.67
N GLN A 150 15.01 -10.27 -11.08
CA GLN A 150 14.01 -10.98 -10.29
C GLN A 150 13.15 -11.90 -11.16
N LEU A 151 12.71 -11.42 -12.31
CA LEU A 151 11.94 -12.25 -13.24
C LEU A 151 12.78 -13.39 -13.83
N SER A 152 14.09 -13.19 -14.02
CA SER A 152 14.99 -14.28 -14.44
C SER A 152 15.14 -15.34 -13.35
N HIS A 153 15.23 -14.97 -12.07
CA HIS A 153 15.26 -15.94 -10.96
C HIS A 153 13.97 -16.78 -10.90
N MET A 154 12.81 -16.18 -11.16
CA MET A 154 11.55 -16.91 -11.32
C MET A 154 11.60 -17.87 -12.51
N ALA A 155 12.02 -17.37 -13.69
CA ALA A 155 12.11 -18.18 -14.89
C ALA A 155 13.10 -19.36 -14.74
N LEU A 156 14.22 -19.15 -14.04
CA LEU A 156 15.23 -20.17 -13.74
C LEU A 156 14.60 -21.34 -12.96
N ALA A 157 13.80 -21.02 -11.94
CA ALA A 157 13.07 -22.02 -11.18
C ALA A 157 12.03 -22.77 -12.04
N MET A 158 11.30 -22.05 -12.92
CA MET A 158 10.32 -22.65 -13.83
C MET A 158 10.94 -23.65 -14.82
N ILE A 159 12.17 -23.40 -15.29
CA ILE A 159 12.91 -24.32 -16.16
C ILE A 159 13.64 -25.43 -15.39
N GLY A 160 13.43 -25.52 -14.07
CA GLY A 160 13.99 -26.56 -13.22
C GLY A 160 15.46 -26.36 -12.86
N GLU A 161 15.98 -25.15 -13.03
CA GLU A 161 17.37 -24.82 -12.72
C GLU A 161 17.51 -24.01 -11.43
N GLY A 162 18.68 -24.13 -10.80
CA GLY A 162 19.01 -23.47 -9.56
C GLY A 162 18.98 -24.39 -8.34
N GLU A 163 19.86 -24.08 -7.40
CA GLU A 163 20.06 -24.82 -6.15
C GLU A 163 19.38 -24.09 -5.00
N LYS A 164 18.59 -24.82 -4.21
CA LYS A 164 17.88 -24.28 -3.03
C LYS A 164 17.13 -22.97 -3.32
N ASN A 165 16.55 -22.85 -4.51
CA ASN A 165 15.91 -21.64 -5.00
C ASN A 165 14.39 -21.77 -5.14
N LEU A 166 13.78 -22.80 -4.55
CA LEU A 166 12.32 -23.00 -4.60
C LEU A 166 11.79 -23.41 -3.22
N LYS A 167 10.75 -22.70 -2.76
CA LYS A 167 10.00 -23.00 -1.54
C LYS A 167 8.69 -23.67 -1.88
N TYR A 168 8.40 -24.80 -1.21
CA TYR A 168 7.13 -25.50 -1.32
C TYR A 168 6.84 -26.24 -0.01
N GLU A 169 5.61 -26.12 0.52
CA GLU A 169 5.16 -26.73 1.79
C GLU A 169 6.13 -26.51 2.97
N GLY A 170 6.64 -25.27 3.09
CA GLY A 170 7.55 -24.87 4.17
C GLY A 170 8.99 -25.41 4.06
N LYS A 171 9.32 -26.11 2.97
CA LYS A 171 10.67 -26.64 2.70
C LYS A 171 11.30 -25.97 1.49
N ILE A 172 12.63 -25.97 1.47
CA ILE A 172 13.44 -25.43 0.38
C ILE A 172 14.02 -26.59 -0.44
N TYR A 173 13.90 -26.49 -1.75
CA TYR A 173 14.34 -27.49 -2.71
C TYR A 173 15.20 -26.88 -3.81
N ASN A 174 15.97 -27.72 -4.49
CA ASN A 174 16.42 -27.40 -5.85
C ASN A 174 15.19 -27.32 -6.76
N ALA A 175 15.18 -26.38 -7.73
CA ALA A 175 14.01 -26.09 -8.55
C ALA A 175 13.37 -27.34 -9.17
N LYS A 176 14.17 -28.20 -9.82
CA LYS A 176 13.68 -29.44 -10.45
C LYS A 176 12.94 -30.35 -9.47
N GLU A 177 13.52 -30.58 -8.30
CA GLU A 177 12.92 -31.45 -7.28
C GLU A 177 11.64 -30.84 -6.73
N GLY A 178 11.65 -29.55 -6.41
CA GLY A 178 10.49 -28.85 -5.86
C GLY A 178 9.32 -28.81 -6.84
N MET A 179 9.57 -28.53 -8.12
CA MET A 179 8.56 -28.59 -9.19
C MET A 179 7.97 -29.99 -9.33
N GLN A 180 8.82 -31.04 -9.32
CA GLN A 180 8.37 -32.43 -9.38
C GLN A 180 7.50 -32.81 -8.17
N LYS A 181 7.90 -32.43 -6.95
CA LYS A 181 7.13 -32.68 -5.72
C LYS A 181 5.78 -31.99 -5.73
N ALA A 182 5.71 -30.77 -6.27
CA ALA A 182 4.46 -30.04 -6.45
C ALA A 182 3.59 -30.58 -7.60
N GLY A 183 4.09 -31.55 -8.39
CA GLY A 183 3.42 -32.08 -9.57
C GLY A 183 3.23 -31.02 -10.65
N ILE A 184 4.19 -30.09 -10.80
CA ILE A 184 4.20 -29.05 -11.83
C ILE A 184 5.25 -29.42 -12.89
N PRO A 185 4.90 -29.46 -14.18
CA PRO A 185 5.86 -29.72 -15.25
C PRO A 185 6.99 -28.68 -15.29
N ILE A 186 8.18 -29.12 -15.71
CA ILE A 186 9.28 -28.20 -16.02
C ILE A 186 8.96 -27.47 -17.32
N THR A 187 9.02 -26.14 -17.27
CA THR A 187 8.75 -25.28 -18.43
C THR A 187 9.85 -25.43 -19.48
N LYS A 188 9.45 -25.63 -20.73
CA LYS A 188 10.36 -25.75 -21.88
C LYS A 188 10.31 -24.47 -22.69
N LEU A 189 11.43 -23.75 -22.75
CA LEU A 189 11.51 -22.49 -23.48
C LEU A 189 11.61 -22.71 -24.99
N SER A 190 10.84 -21.94 -25.73
CA SER A 190 10.90 -21.79 -27.19
C SER A 190 11.04 -20.31 -27.55
N TYR A 191 10.91 -19.95 -28.84
CA TYR A 191 11.03 -18.58 -29.35
C TYR A 191 10.34 -17.56 -28.46
N LYS A 192 11.08 -16.50 -28.11
CA LYS A 192 10.68 -15.38 -27.25
C LYS A 192 10.34 -15.74 -25.79
N GLU A 193 10.25 -17.00 -25.38
CA GLU A 193 9.70 -17.32 -24.06
C GLU A 193 10.57 -16.94 -22.88
N GLY A 194 11.89 -17.05 -23.01
CA GLY A 194 12.80 -16.56 -21.98
C GLY A 194 12.62 -15.05 -21.79
N LEU A 195 12.60 -14.32 -22.91
CA LEU A 195 12.36 -12.88 -22.89
C LEU A 195 10.98 -12.53 -22.34
N ALA A 196 9.95 -13.24 -22.77
CA ALA A 196 8.58 -13.07 -22.28
C ALA A 196 8.41 -13.53 -20.82
N LEU A 197 9.35 -14.23 -20.20
CA LEU A 197 9.31 -14.46 -18.76
C LEU A 197 10.06 -13.40 -17.97
N ASN A 198 11.13 -12.82 -18.54
CA ASN A 198 12.01 -11.93 -17.80
C ASN A 198 11.86 -10.42 -18.08
N ASN A 199 11.07 -10.01 -19.07
CA ASN A 199 11.00 -8.63 -19.52
C ASN A 199 9.70 -7.91 -19.11
N GLY A 200 9.78 -7.02 -18.11
CA GLY A 200 8.66 -6.20 -17.63
C GLY A 200 8.89 -5.69 -16.20
N ALA A 201 7.97 -4.91 -15.65
CA ALA A 201 8.10 -4.27 -14.33
C ALA A 201 7.27 -4.96 -13.22
N GLN A 202 7.01 -6.27 -13.33
CA GLN A 202 6.07 -6.96 -12.45
C GLN A 202 6.56 -7.16 -11.01
N TYR A 203 7.86 -7.16 -10.75
CA TYR A 203 8.37 -7.25 -9.38
C TYR A 203 8.10 -5.93 -8.66
N SER A 204 8.43 -4.82 -9.31
CA SER A 204 8.19 -3.46 -8.82
C SER A 204 6.69 -3.19 -8.63
N THR A 205 5.85 -3.51 -9.63
CA THR A 205 4.38 -3.39 -9.49
C THR A 205 3.84 -4.33 -8.42
N GLY A 206 4.39 -5.55 -8.30
CA GLY A 206 3.96 -6.52 -7.29
C GLY A 206 4.21 -6.03 -5.86
N ILE A 207 5.39 -5.45 -5.60
CA ILE A 207 5.69 -4.77 -4.33
C ILE A 207 4.70 -3.63 -4.09
N ALA A 208 4.47 -2.79 -5.10
CA ALA A 208 3.58 -1.64 -4.99
C ALA A 208 2.15 -2.05 -4.60
N CYS A 209 1.60 -3.12 -5.19
CA CYS A 209 0.28 -3.65 -4.81
C CYS A 209 0.20 -3.97 -3.31
N ILE A 210 1.19 -4.69 -2.77
CA ILE A 210 1.20 -5.09 -1.36
C ILE A 210 1.40 -3.88 -0.44
N VAL A 211 2.36 -3.01 -0.78
CA VAL A 211 2.67 -1.81 0.02
C VAL A 211 1.51 -0.82 0.03
N LEU A 212 0.77 -0.64 -1.06
CA LEU A 212 -0.40 0.25 -1.09
C LEU A 212 -1.52 -0.22 -0.14
N GLN A 213 -1.75 -1.53 -0.08
CA GLN A 213 -2.70 -2.11 0.88
C GLN A 213 -2.22 -1.91 2.34
N GLU A 214 -0.92 -2.08 2.59
CA GLU A 214 -0.32 -1.84 3.92
C GLU A 214 -0.38 -0.35 4.31
N ALA A 215 -0.11 0.57 3.37
CA ALA A 215 -0.20 2.01 3.58
C ALA A 215 -1.63 2.47 3.87
N SER A 216 -2.62 1.95 3.14
CA SER A 216 -4.04 2.20 3.41
C SER A 216 -4.43 1.84 4.84
N ASN A 217 -4.01 0.65 5.29
CA ASN A 217 -4.24 0.20 6.66
C ASN A 217 -3.50 1.07 7.69
N LEU A 218 -2.26 1.47 7.40
CA LEU A 218 -1.47 2.32 8.29
C LEU A 218 -2.09 3.71 8.47
N ILE A 219 -2.56 4.35 7.39
CA ILE A 219 -3.24 5.66 7.47
C ILE A 219 -4.51 5.54 8.31
N LYS A 220 -5.33 4.50 8.08
CA LYS A 220 -6.53 4.24 8.88
C LYS A 220 -6.19 4.08 10.37
N ASN A 221 -5.15 3.32 10.69
CA ASN A 221 -4.70 3.15 12.08
C ASN A 221 -4.17 4.47 12.67
N ALA A 222 -3.48 5.29 11.88
CA ALA A 222 -2.99 6.60 12.31
C ALA A 222 -4.11 7.59 12.64
N GLU A 223 -5.24 7.54 11.89
CA GLU A 223 -6.47 8.30 12.16
C GLU A 223 -7.18 7.80 13.42
N ILE A 224 -7.28 6.48 13.62
CA ILE A 224 -7.87 5.91 14.84
C ILE A 224 -7.03 6.28 16.08
N ALA A 225 -5.71 6.12 16.01
CA ALA A 225 -4.79 6.54 17.07
C ALA A 225 -4.86 8.06 17.30
N ALA A 226 -5.14 8.84 16.25
CA ALA A 226 -5.42 10.26 16.37
C ALA A 226 -6.61 10.52 17.27
N ALA A 227 -7.75 9.89 16.95
CA ALA A 227 -9.00 10.08 17.66
C ALA A 227 -8.83 9.77 19.16
N LEU A 228 -8.15 8.66 19.49
CA LEU A 228 -7.82 8.33 20.89
C LEU A 228 -6.96 9.42 21.56
N SER A 229 -6.01 9.98 20.83
CA SER A 229 -5.20 11.11 21.33
C SER A 229 -6.04 12.38 21.53
N LEU A 230 -7.05 12.62 20.69
CA LEU A 230 -7.98 13.74 20.85
C LEU A 230 -8.75 13.63 22.17
N GLU A 231 -9.20 12.43 22.52
CA GLU A 231 -9.90 12.18 23.78
C GLU A 231 -8.95 12.35 24.98
N ALA A 232 -7.78 11.72 24.93
CA ALA A 232 -6.79 11.80 26.02
C ALA A 232 -6.36 13.24 26.33
N LEU A 233 -6.22 14.08 25.29
CA LEU A 233 -5.79 15.47 25.40
C LEU A 233 -6.96 16.47 25.48
N LYS A 234 -8.20 15.98 25.54
CA LYS A 234 -9.42 16.80 25.63
C LYS A 234 -9.45 17.88 24.54
N ALA A 235 -9.17 17.48 23.30
CA ALA A 235 -8.96 18.37 22.16
C ALA A 235 -10.18 19.24 21.86
N ALA A 236 -9.96 20.40 21.24
CA ALA A 236 -11.01 21.32 20.82
C ALA A 236 -11.71 20.79 19.56
N SER A 237 -12.98 20.41 19.66
CA SER A 237 -13.71 19.78 18.54
C SER A 237 -13.92 20.71 17.35
N GLN A 238 -13.98 22.03 17.57
CA GLN A 238 -14.28 23.01 16.52
C GLN A 238 -13.29 22.98 15.36
N GLN A 239 -12.04 22.58 15.61
CA GLN A 239 -11.00 22.56 14.59
C GLN A 239 -11.21 21.47 13.54
N PHE A 240 -12.13 20.55 13.80
CA PHE A 240 -12.54 19.50 12.89
C PHE A 240 -13.91 19.78 12.24
N ASP A 241 -14.50 20.97 12.44
CA ASP A 241 -15.80 21.35 11.86
C ASP A 241 -15.77 21.23 10.34
N ASP A 242 -16.83 20.65 9.76
CA ASP A 242 -16.90 20.38 8.33
C ASP A 242 -16.68 21.64 7.49
N ARG A 243 -17.22 22.78 7.92
CA ARG A 243 -17.12 24.07 7.20
C ARG A 243 -15.67 24.52 7.04
N ILE A 244 -14.80 24.26 8.03
CA ILE A 244 -13.37 24.60 7.95
C ILE A 244 -12.72 23.81 6.82
N HIS A 245 -13.04 22.53 6.71
CA HIS A 245 -12.40 21.66 5.74
C HIS A 245 -12.97 21.81 4.33
N GLN A 246 -14.28 22.02 4.21
CA GLN A 246 -14.94 22.36 2.95
C GLN A 246 -14.39 23.66 2.37
N ALA A 247 -14.07 24.67 3.20
CA ALA A 247 -13.54 25.95 2.73
C ALA A 247 -12.18 25.86 2.00
N ARG A 248 -11.43 24.74 2.16
CA ARG A 248 -10.12 24.53 1.51
C ARG A 248 -10.16 23.51 0.37
N PHE A 249 -11.28 22.80 0.19
CA PHE A 249 -11.56 21.92 -0.97
C PHE A 249 -10.54 20.80 -1.28
N HIS A 250 -9.82 20.30 -0.28
CA HIS A 250 -8.96 19.11 -0.42
C HIS A 250 -9.72 17.84 0.00
N PRO A 251 -10.02 16.90 -0.93
CA PRO A 251 -10.82 15.71 -0.61
C PRO A 251 -10.25 14.86 0.51
N GLY A 252 -8.92 14.66 0.55
CA GLY A 252 -8.27 13.89 1.61
C GLY A 252 -8.42 14.58 2.96
N GLN A 253 -8.23 15.90 2.99
CA GLN A 253 -8.40 16.70 4.21
C GLN A 253 -9.83 16.61 4.75
N ILE A 254 -10.83 16.71 3.87
CA ILE A 254 -12.25 16.61 4.23
C ILE A 254 -12.54 15.22 4.80
N GLU A 255 -12.05 14.15 4.16
CA GLU A 255 -12.31 12.79 4.62
C GLU A 255 -11.63 12.48 5.96
N VAL A 256 -10.38 12.91 6.17
CA VAL A 256 -9.71 12.76 7.47
C VAL A 256 -10.50 13.46 8.57
N ALA A 257 -10.91 14.71 8.35
CA ALA A 257 -11.67 15.45 9.35
C ALA A 257 -13.01 14.78 9.67
N LYS A 258 -13.71 14.30 8.64
CA LYS A 258 -14.95 13.53 8.79
C LYS A 258 -14.73 12.25 9.59
N ASN A 259 -13.65 11.50 9.34
CA ASN A 259 -13.31 10.29 10.09
C ASN A 259 -13.01 10.60 11.56
N LEU A 260 -12.23 11.64 11.84
CA LEU A 260 -11.96 12.08 13.22
C LEU A 260 -13.26 12.43 13.95
N ARG A 261 -14.14 13.23 13.32
CA ARG A 261 -15.46 13.54 13.90
C ARG A 261 -16.30 12.30 14.15
N ALA A 262 -16.27 11.33 13.22
CA ALA A 262 -17.01 10.08 13.36
C ALA A 262 -16.46 9.23 14.53
N HIS A 263 -15.14 9.12 14.65
CA HIS A 263 -14.51 8.38 15.74
C HIS A 263 -14.74 9.01 17.11
N THR A 264 -14.89 10.34 17.20
CA THR A 264 -15.09 11.05 18.48
C THR A 264 -16.52 11.54 18.70
N LYS A 265 -17.51 11.09 17.91
CA LYS A 265 -18.87 11.66 17.86
C LYS A 265 -19.54 11.72 19.24
N ASP A 266 -19.39 10.67 20.03
CA ASP A 266 -20.03 10.51 21.33
C ASP A 266 -19.02 10.63 22.50
N SER A 267 -17.82 11.11 22.23
CA SER A 267 -16.80 11.32 23.26
C SER A 267 -17.25 12.40 24.25
N VAL A 268 -17.13 12.08 25.54
CA VAL A 268 -17.32 13.03 26.64
C VAL A 268 -16.04 13.81 26.95
N PHE A 269 -14.90 13.43 26.37
CA PHE A 269 -13.60 14.04 26.65
C PHE A 269 -13.23 15.13 25.65
N VAL A 270 -13.61 14.99 24.37
CA VAL A 270 -13.34 16.02 23.36
C VAL A 270 -14.20 17.27 23.66
N LYS A 271 -13.53 18.40 23.90
CA LYS A 271 -14.17 19.63 24.36
C LYS A 271 -14.91 20.31 23.22
N LYS A 272 -16.22 20.51 23.41
CA LYS A 272 -17.00 21.42 22.57
C LYS A 272 -16.54 22.85 22.83
N HIS A 273 -16.52 23.67 21.79
CA HIS A 273 -16.14 25.08 21.89
C HIS A 273 -17.30 25.90 22.47
N GLU A 274 -17.59 25.67 23.74
CA GLU A 274 -18.62 26.34 24.51
C GLU A 274 -17.99 26.85 25.81
N SER A 275 -18.24 28.11 26.16
CA SER A 275 -17.84 28.62 27.47
C SER A 275 -18.78 28.04 28.52
N LEU A 276 -18.20 27.43 29.55
CA LEU A 276 -18.94 26.85 30.66
C LEU A 276 -18.79 27.75 31.88
N TYR A 277 -19.82 27.81 32.71
CA TYR A 277 -19.71 28.38 34.04
C TYR A 277 -19.60 27.22 35.02
N THR A 278 -18.52 27.20 35.80
CA THR A 278 -18.22 26.12 36.75
C THR A 278 -18.22 26.68 38.15
N CYS A 279 -18.82 25.95 39.08
CA CYS A 279 -18.86 26.31 40.49
C CYS A 279 -17.48 26.12 41.12
N GLU A 280 -16.94 27.19 41.70
CA GLU A 280 -15.61 27.26 42.32
C GLU A 280 -15.64 26.97 43.83
N ILE A 281 -16.81 26.60 44.39
CA ILE A 281 -16.87 26.08 45.76
C ILE A 281 -16.04 24.81 45.86
N GLU A 282 -15.20 24.76 46.89
CA GLU A 282 -14.27 23.66 47.13
C GLU A 282 -14.99 22.29 47.08
N ASN A 283 -14.47 21.38 46.26
CA ASN A 283 -15.01 20.04 46.00
C ASN A 283 -16.39 19.97 45.30
N CYS A 284 -16.92 21.06 44.74
CA CYS A 284 -18.17 21.03 43.97
C CYS A 284 -17.96 20.61 42.51
N GLY A 285 -17.25 21.42 41.72
CA GLY A 285 -16.97 21.14 40.30
C GLY A 285 -18.18 21.05 39.36
N TYR A 286 -19.37 21.43 39.81
CA TYR A 286 -20.58 21.46 38.98
C TYR A 286 -20.44 22.51 37.88
N TYR A 287 -20.75 22.15 36.63
CA TYR A 287 -20.84 23.10 35.52
C TYR A 287 -22.27 23.22 35.02
N TYR A 288 -22.67 24.43 34.62
CA TYR A 288 -23.99 24.69 34.07
C TYR A 288 -24.04 24.35 32.56
N ASP A 289 -24.88 23.39 32.17
CA ASP A 289 -25.18 23.08 30.77
C ASP A 289 -26.45 23.80 30.32
N ARG A 290 -26.29 24.87 29.54
CA ARG A 290 -27.43 25.63 29.02
C ARG A 290 -28.40 24.78 28.21
N LYS A 291 -27.97 23.71 27.53
CA LYS A 291 -28.87 22.89 26.69
C LYS A 291 -29.85 22.11 27.55
N MET A 292 -29.50 21.81 28.79
CA MET A 292 -30.39 21.18 29.75
C MET A 292 -31.19 22.20 30.57
N GLY A 293 -30.61 23.39 30.80
CA GLY A 293 -31.14 24.30 31.80
C GLY A 293 -30.92 23.72 33.21
N ASP A 294 -31.89 23.92 34.09
CA ASP A 294 -31.92 23.33 35.42
C ASP A 294 -33.38 23.05 35.83
N PRO A 295 -33.90 21.86 35.52
CA PRO A 295 -35.26 21.47 35.85
C PRO A 295 -35.58 21.52 37.35
N SER A 296 -34.57 21.35 38.23
CA SER A 296 -34.77 21.35 39.68
C SER A 296 -35.17 22.73 40.21
N GLN A 297 -34.79 23.78 39.49
CA GLN A 297 -35.08 25.18 39.82
C GLN A 297 -35.88 25.88 38.71
N ASN A 298 -36.64 25.12 37.91
CA ASN A 298 -37.50 25.61 36.83
C ASN A 298 -36.78 26.47 35.76
N ILE A 299 -35.50 26.22 35.50
CA ILE A 299 -34.74 26.88 34.45
C ILE A 299 -34.91 26.12 33.13
N PRO A 300 -35.51 26.72 32.08
CA PRO A 300 -35.70 26.05 30.81
C PRO A 300 -34.40 25.73 30.08
N PRO A 301 -34.38 24.68 29.23
CA PRO A 301 -33.35 24.46 28.22
C PRO A 301 -33.06 25.72 27.38
N ASN A 302 -31.79 25.87 27.00
CA ASN A 302 -31.18 26.97 26.26
C ASN A 302 -31.13 28.33 26.98
N THR A 303 -31.37 28.37 28.30
CA THR A 303 -31.14 29.57 29.13
C THR A 303 -29.63 29.84 29.30
N GLU A 304 -29.15 31.02 28.91
CA GLU A 304 -27.76 31.44 29.14
C GLU A 304 -27.46 31.62 30.64
N PHE A 305 -26.26 31.25 31.11
CA PHE A 305 -25.90 31.35 32.55
C PHE A 305 -26.09 32.77 33.11
N ILE A 306 -25.72 33.80 32.33
CA ILE A 306 -25.88 35.20 32.75
C ILE A 306 -27.35 35.60 32.96
N LYS A 307 -28.29 34.88 32.33
CA LYS A 307 -29.74 35.10 32.42
C LYS A 307 -30.39 34.28 33.54
N LEU A 308 -29.63 33.47 34.29
CA LEU A 308 -30.18 32.78 35.46
C LEU A 308 -30.66 33.80 36.50
N PRO A 309 -31.73 33.51 37.26
CA PRO A 309 -32.16 34.34 38.38
C PRO A 309 -31.02 34.56 39.39
N ASP A 310 -31.03 35.71 40.08
CA ASP A 310 -29.97 36.02 41.06
C ASP A 310 -30.05 35.15 42.32
N ASP A 311 -31.22 34.56 42.59
CA ASP A 311 -31.47 33.58 43.65
C ASP A 311 -31.25 32.13 43.21
N TRP A 312 -30.81 31.88 41.96
CA TRP A 312 -30.42 30.55 41.51
C TRP A 312 -29.16 30.08 42.24
N ASN A 313 -29.19 28.83 42.72
CA ASN A 313 -28.08 28.22 43.44
C ASN A 313 -27.58 26.95 42.74
N CYS A 314 -26.32 26.57 42.97
CA CYS A 314 -25.73 25.35 42.43
C CYS A 314 -26.55 24.11 42.87
N PRO A 315 -27.07 23.29 41.94
CA PRO A 315 -27.82 22.08 42.28
C PRO A 315 -27.00 21.03 43.05
N ASN A 316 -25.67 21.10 42.97
CA ASN A 316 -24.78 20.14 43.62
C ASN A 316 -24.40 20.54 45.05
N CYS A 317 -24.11 21.82 45.32
CA CYS A 317 -23.57 22.27 46.61
C CYS A 317 -24.36 23.41 47.28
N GLY A 318 -25.36 23.98 46.62
CA GLY A 318 -26.12 25.12 47.12
C GLY A 318 -25.39 26.47 47.06
N GLY A 319 -24.20 26.52 46.46
CA GLY A 319 -23.46 27.77 46.21
C GLY A 319 -24.26 28.78 45.39
N SER A 320 -24.01 30.07 45.60
CA SER A 320 -24.69 31.12 44.86
C SER A 320 -24.24 31.19 43.41
N LYS A 321 -25.02 31.86 42.56
CA LYS A 321 -24.63 32.21 41.19
C LYS A 321 -23.27 32.94 41.09
N ASN A 322 -22.87 33.69 42.13
CA ASN A 322 -21.60 34.40 42.19
C ASN A 322 -20.39 33.49 42.44
N ASP A 323 -20.63 32.26 42.92
CA ASP A 323 -19.58 31.26 43.15
C ASP A 323 -19.22 30.50 41.87
N PHE A 324 -19.64 30.98 40.70
CA PHE A 324 -19.32 30.40 39.40
C PHE A 324 -18.38 31.28 38.60
N GLU A 325 -17.33 30.69 38.06
CA GLU A 325 -16.43 31.35 37.13
C GLU A 325 -16.67 30.89 35.70
N LYS A 326 -16.58 31.84 34.75
CA LYS A 326 -16.62 31.53 33.32
C LYS A 326 -15.30 30.87 32.92
N GLN A 327 -15.35 29.56 32.70
CA GLN A 327 -14.26 28.82 32.11
C GLN A 327 -14.31 28.93 30.59
N TRP A 328 -13.25 29.54 30.04
CA TRP A 328 -13.08 29.66 28.61
C TRP A 328 -12.73 28.30 28.00
N PRO A 329 -13.32 27.96 26.84
CA PRO A 329 -12.98 26.72 26.17
C PRO A 329 -11.51 26.77 25.72
N LYS A 330 -10.92 25.58 25.54
CA LYS A 330 -9.63 25.47 24.86
C LYS A 330 -9.79 26.07 23.46
N ILE A 331 -9.08 27.17 23.19
CA ILE A 331 -9.24 27.94 21.95
C ILE A 331 -8.76 27.09 20.76
N GLN A 332 -7.55 26.55 20.86
CA GLN A 332 -6.92 25.73 19.83
C GLN A 332 -5.95 24.73 20.43
N ASP A 333 -5.71 23.62 19.72
CA ASP A 333 -4.64 22.69 20.04
C ASP A 333 -3.34 23.00 19.27
N ASP A 334 -2.25 22.37 19.71
CA ASP A 334 -0.98 22.30 18.98
C ASP A 334 -1.16 21.64 17.60
N TYR A 335 -0.25 21.93 16.67
CA TYR A 335 -0.36 21.45 15.29
C TYR A 335 -0.41 19.92 15.15
N SER A 336 0.27 19.16 16.01
CA SER A 336 0.20 17.68 15.98
C SER A 336 -1.20 17.12 16.25
N ILE A 337 -2.10 17.95 16.78
CA ILE A 337 -3.51 17.63 17.03
C ILE A 337 -4.41 18.39 16.05
N ARG A 338 -4.27 19.71 15.98
CA ARG A 338 -5.17 20.54 15.17
C ARG A 338 -5.01 20.33 13.67
N CYS A 339 -3.79 20.08 13.21
CA CYS A 339 -3.47 20.00 11.79
C CYS A 339 -3.52 18.56 11.24
N ILE A 340 -4.07 17.58 11.99
CA ILE A 340 -4.15 16.19 11.53
C ILE A 340 -4.82 16.09 10.13
N PRO A 341 -5.98 16.72 9.87
CA PRO A 341 -6.58 16.68 8.53
C PRO A 341 -5.69 17.27 7.44
N GLN A 342 -4.98 18.35 7.75
CA GLN A 342 -4.13 19.08 6.79
C GLN A 342 -2.84 18.31 6.45
N VAL A 343 -2.39 17.41 7.34
CA VAL A 343 -1.19 16.59 7.13
C VAL A 343 -1.55 15.22 6.56
N LEU A 344 -2.53 14.52 7.14
CA LEU A 344 -2.94 13.21 6.64
C LEU A 344 -3.82 13.29 5.38
N GLY A 345 -4.44 14.44 5.11
CA GLY A 345 -5.25 14.66 3.91
C GLY A 345 -4.45 14.50 2.62
N PRO A 346 -3.36 15.27 2.42
CA PRO A 346 -2.46 15.08 1.29
C PRO A 346 -1.90 13.65 1.20
N VAL A 347 -1.60 13.00 2.33
CA VAL A 347 -1.16 11.59 2.34
C VAL A 347 -2.21 10.67 1.73
N ARG A 348 -3.50 10.84 2.07
CA ARG A 348 -4.59 10.06 1.46
C ARG A 348 -4.71 10.32 -0.04
N GLU A 349 -4.60 11.58 -0.47
CA GLU A 349 -4.65 11.94 -1.88
C GLU A 349 -3.47 11.35 -2.66
N THR A 350 -2.27 11.35 -2.07
CA THR A 350 -1.10 10.66 -2.62
C THR A 350 -1.36 9.16 -2.76
N LEU A 351 -1.92 8.50 -1.73
CA LEU A 351 -2.26 7.09 -1.80
C LEU A 351 -3.23 6.79 -2.95
N VAL A 352 -4.27 7.61 -3.13
CA VAL A 352 -5.23 7.47 -4.24
C VAL A 352 -4.50 7.58 -5.59
N HIS A 353 -3.66 8.60 -5.77
CA HIS A 353 -2.88 8.76 -6.99
C HIS A 353 -1.97 7.54 -7.28
N CYS A 354 -1.33 6.99 -6.24
CA CYS A 354 -0.51 5.79 -6.38
C CYS A 354 -1.36 4.58 -6.78
N CYS A 355 -2.51 4.36 -6.12
CA CYS A 355 -3.44 3.29 -6.46
C CYS A 355 -3.93 3.38 -7.91
N ASP A 356 -4.25 4.58 -8.40
CA ASP A 356 -4.69 4.79 -9.78
C ASP A 356 -3.61 4.41 -10.79
N THR A 357 -2.36 4.81 -10.55
CA THR A 357 -1.22 4.47 -11.41
C THR A 357 -0.95 2.97 -11.40
N ILE A 358 -0.88 2.35 -10.22
CA ILE A 358 -0.62 0.90 -10.10
C ILE A 358 -1.77 0.08 -10.68
N SER A 359 -3.03 0.53 -10.57
CA SER A 359 -4.17 -0.17 -11.18
C SER A 359 -4.08 -0.26 -12.70
N ARG A 360 -3.45 0.72 -13.37
CA ARG A 360 -3.16 0.65 -14.81
C ARG A 360 -2.05 -0.36 -15.10
N GLU A 361 -1.00 -0.38 -14.28
CA GLU A 361 0.14 -1.29 -14.44
C GLU A 361 -0.22 -2.76 -14.18
N ILE A 362 -1.17 -3.05 -13.29
CA ILE A 362 -1.63 -4.44 -13.04
C ILE A 362 -2.05 -5.14 -14.34
N ASN A 363 -2.70 -4.40 -15.25
CA ASN A 363 -3.28 -4.94 -16.48
C ASN A 363 -2.51 -4.55 -17.75
N ALA A 364 -1.34 -3.91 -17.59
CA ALA A 364 -0.53 -3.47 -18.71
C ALA A 364 0.24 -4.65 -19.35
N ALA A 365 0.39 -4.60 -20.68
CA ALA A 365 1.28 -5.50 -21.41
C ALA A 365 2.72 -4.98 -21.33
N THR A 366 3.32 -5.04 -20.13
CA THR A 366 4.72 -4.62 -19.90
C THR A 366 5.67 -5.74 -20.34
N ASP A 367 6.04 -5.69 -21.62
CA ASP A 367 6.94 -6.62 -22.33
C ASP A 367 7.46 -5.93 -23.61
N ASN A 368 8.47 -6.52 -24.25
CA ASN A 368 9.01 -6.08 -25.54
C ASN A 368 9.72 -7.25 -26.27
N PRO A 369 9.57 -7.38 -27.61
CA PRO A 369 8.60 -6.68 -28.46
C PRO A 369 7.17 -7.15 -28.20
N LEU A 370 6.20 -6.38 -28.66
CA LEU A 370 4.78 -6.72 -28.57
C LEU A 370 4.22 -7.11 -29.94
N ILE A 371 3.37 -8.13 -29.96
CA ILE A 371 2.63 -8.58 -31.14
C ILE A 371 1.19 -8.09 -31.09
N PHE A 372 0.68 -7.63 -32.23
CA PHE A 372 -0.68 -7.13 -32.40
C PHE A 372 -1.33 -7.85 -33.56
N ILE A 373 -2.29 -8.72 -33.26
CA ILE A 373 -3.07 -9.43 -34.29
C ILE A 373 -4.09 -8.44 -34.88
N THR A 374 -4.16 -8.35 -36.21
CA THR A 374 -5.09 -7.44 -36.87
C THR A 374 -6.50 -8.02 -36.91
N ASN A 375 -7.52 -7.17 -37.05
CA ASN A 375 -8.92 -7.61 -37.15
C ASN A 375 -9.27 -8.27 -38.51
N LYS A 376 -8.33 -8.34 -39.46
CA LYS A 376 -8.60 -8.78 -40.83
C LYS A 376 -8.32 -10.28 -41.04
N ASP A 377 -7.25 -10.79 -40.44
CA ASP A 377 -6.86 -12.21 -40.50
C ASP A 377 -6.10 -12.57 -39.21
N PRO A 378 -6.45 -13.67 -38.49
CA PRO A 378 -5.67 -14.18 -37.35
C PRO A 378 -4.18 -14.45 -37.65
N LEU A 379 -3.75 -14.47 -38.91
CA LEU A 379 -2.37 -14.63 -39.35
C LEU A 379 -1.74 -13.35 -39.91
N GLU A 380 -2.45 -12.21 -39.91
CA GLU A 380 -1.87 -10.88 -40.13
C GLU A 380 -1.61 -10.23 -38.77
N PHE A 381 -0.38 -9.78 -38.57
CA PHE A 381 0.06 -9.21 -37.30
C PHE A 381 1.14 -8.17 -37.50
N ASP A 382 1.22 -7.23 -36.58
CA ASP A 382 2.34 -6.32 -36.44
C ASP A 382 3.21 -6.71 -35.24
N ILE A 383 4.52 -6.52 -35.35
CA ILE A 383 5.45 -6.62 -34.23
C ILE A 383 6.12 -5.26 -34.03
N TYR A 384 5.87 -4.64 -32.88
CA TYR A 384 6.46 -3.36 -32.52
C TYR A 384 7.44 -3.52 -31.36
N SER A 385 8.61 -2.90 -31.50
CA SER A 385 9.55 -2.72 -30.41
C SER A 385 9.30 -1.38 -29.73
N GLY A 386 9.29 -1.37 -28.40
CA GLY A 386 9.03 -0.18 -27.58
C GLY A 386 9.62 -0.32 -26.17
N GLY A 387 9.28 0.63 -25.30
CA GLY A 387 9.81 0.75 -23.94
C GLY A 387 8.84 0.36 -22.83
N ASN A 388 7.78 -0.41 -23.11
CA ASN A 388 6.73 -0.72 -22.13
C ASN A 388 7.21 -1.52 -20.91
N PHE A 389 8.45 -2.00 -20.89
CA PHE A 389 9.08 -2.62 -19.72
C PHE A 389 9.60 -1.60 -18.69
N HIS A 390 9.69 -0.31 -19.05
CA HIS A 390 10.31 0.71 -18.19
C HIS A 390 9.42 1.05 -17.00
N GLY A 391 9.94 0.87 -15.79
CA GLY A 391 9.18 1.05 -14.54
C GLY A 391 9.00 2.49 -14.06
N GLU A 392 9.17 3.50 -14.92
CA GLU A 392 9.16 4.92 -14.50
C GLU A 392 7.86 5.34 -13.81
N PRO A 393 6.66 4.97 -14.33
CA PRO A 393 5.41 5.34 -13.68
C PRO A 393 5.30 4.79 -12.26
N ILE A 394 5.82 3.58 -12.03
CA ILE A 394 5.83 2.91 -10.72
C ILE A 394 6.82 3.60 -9.79
N ALA A 395 8.04 3.85 -10.26
CA ALA A 395 9.10 4.47 -9.46
C ALA A 395 8.66 5.83 -8.90
N MET A 396 8.12 6.70 -9.77
CA MET A 396 7.66 8.03 -9.39
C MET A 396 6.57 8.00 -8.30
N VAL A 397 5.56 7.14 -8.45
CA VAL A 397 4.48 7.08 -7.43
C VAL A 397 4.93 6.41 -6.14
N MET A 398 5.88 5.47 -6.20
CA MET A 398 6.42 4.85 -4.99
C MET A 398 7.31 5.82 -4.19
N ASP A 399 8.01 6.73 -4.86
CA ASP A 399 8.71 7.84 -4.19
C ASP A 399 7.72 8.83 -3.56
N TYR A 400 6.62 9.15 -4.23
CA TYR A 400 5.56 9.97 -3.62
C TYR A 400 4.98 9.30 -2.38
N LEU A 401 4.74 7.99 -2.44
CA LEU A 401 4.24 7.22 -1.32
C LEU A 401 5.25 7.18 -0.15
N SER A 402 6.54 7.02 -0.42
CA SER A 402 7.58 6.99 0.61
C SER A 402 7.62 8.30 1.40
N ILE A 403 7.56 9.45 0.70
CA ILE A 403 7.48 10.78 1.30
C ILE A 403 6.20 10.94 2.13
N ALA A 404 5.06 10.52 1.57
CA ALA A 404 3.78 10.61 2.28
C ALA A 404 3.77 9.74 3.56
N MET A 405 4.35 8.54 3.52
CA MET A 405 4.43 7.64 4.68
C MET A 405 5.39 8.18 5.76
N ALA A 406 6.46 8.88 5.37
CA ALA A 406 7.33 9.57 6.32
C ALA A 406 6.56 10.62 7.13
N GLU A 407 5.63 11.35 6.51
CA GLU A 407 4.78 12.33 7.20
C GLU A 407 3.78 11.69 8.16
N VAL A 408 3.23 10.51 7.84
CA VAL A 408 2.38 9.73 8.79
C VAL A 408 3.17 9.41 10.06
N GLY A 409 4.41 8.95 9.92
CA GLY A 409 5.31 8.68 11.04
C GLY A 409 5.62 9.94 11.84
N ASN A 410 5.98 11.03 11.15
CA ASN A 410 6.36 12.30 11.75
C ASN A 410 5.23 12.90 12.60
N ILE A 411 4.00 13.04 12.07
CA ILE A 411 2.88 13.58 12.85
C ILE A 411 2.49 12.66 14.00
N SER A 412 2.58 11.34 13.81
CA SER A 412 2.28 10.36 14.86
C SER A 412 3.27 10.47 16.02
N GLU A 413 4.56 10.56 15.74
CA GLU A 413 5.61 10.70 16.75
C GLU A 413 5.50 12.04 17.49
N ARG A 414 5.16 13.15 16.82
CA ARG A 414 4.90 14.44 17.47
C ARG A 414 3.71 14.41 18.42
N ARG A 415 2.68 13.58 18.15
CA ARG A 415 1.58 13.34 19.09
C ARG A 415 2.02 12.52 20.29
N CYS A 416 2.79 11.45 20.08
CA CYS A 416 3.38 10.68 21.18
C CYS A 416 4.24 11.57 22.09
N ALA A 417 5.08 12.43 21.50
CA ALA A 417 5.91 13.38 22.23
C ALA A 417 5.07 14.37 23.07
N LYS A 418 3.91 14.79 22.57
CA LYS A 418 2.98 15.64 23.31
C LYS A 418 2.36 14.90 24.48
N LEU A 419 1.90 13.66 24.31
CA LEU A 419 1.21 12.86 25.35
C LEU A 419 2.08 12.60 26.58
N ILE A 420 3.38 12.39 26.39
CA ILE A 420 4.29 12.02 27.47
C ILE A 420 4.91 13.20 28.22
N ASP A 421 4.67 14.43 27.76
CA ASP A 421 5.25 15.65 28.33
C ASP A 421 4.22 16.34 29.22
N ASP A 422 4.41 16.28 30.54
CA ASP A 422 3.49 16.80 31.55
C ASP A 422 3.27 18.32 31.46
N LYS A 423 4.13 19.04 30.74
CA LYS A 423 3.95 20.47 30.45
C LYS A 423 3.02 20.74 29.28
N ARG A 424 2.73 19.72 28.46
CA ARG A 424 2.00 19.85 27.19
C ARG A 424 0.85 18.87 27.03
N ASN A 425 0.66 17.90 27.92
CA ASN A 425 -0.27 16.79 27.75
C ASN A 425 -1.64 16.95 28.45
N ASP A 426 -2.04 18.19 28.75
CA ASP A 426 -3.36 18.51 29.31
C ASP A 426 -3.69 17.79 30.64
N GLY A 427 -2.67 17.57 31.48
CA GLY A 427 -2.81 17.12 32.88
C GLY A 427 -2.50 15.64 33.12
N LEU A 428 -2.04 14.92 32.09
CA LEU A 428 -1.51 13.56 32.23
C LEU A 428 -0.16 13.59 32.96
N SER A 429 0.21 12.48 33.59
CA SER A 429 1.49 12.38 34.29
C SER A 429 2.67 12.27 33.31
N LEU A 430 3.84 12.71 33.76
CA LEU A 430 5.09 12.64 32.98
C LEU A 430 5.36 11.19 32.55
N PHE A 431 5.66 11.00 31.26
CA PHE A 431 5.85 9.70 30.61
C PHE A 431 4.70 8.70 30.81
N LEU A 432 3.50 9.19 31.17
CA LEU A 432 2.32 8.41 31.54
C LEU A 432 2.58 7.44 32.71
N ILE A 433 3.50 7.81 33.61
CA ILE A 433 3.81 7.04 34.83
C ILE A 433 2.75 7.37 35.89
N PRO A 434 2.16 6.40 36.61
CA PRO A 434 1.31 6.71 37.75
C PRO A 434 2.00 7.68 38.72
N ARG A 435 1.32 8.74 39.17
CA ARG A 435 1.97 9.80 39.98
C ARG A 435 2.67 9.25 41.24
N SER A 436 2.17 8.17 41.82
CA SER A 436 2.74 7.46 42.97
C SER A 436 4.07 6.76 42.68
N GLU A 437 4.44 6.59 41.41
CA GLU A 437 5.60 5.81 40.96
C GLU A 437 6.65 6.66 40.22
N LEU A 438 6.44 7.97 40.14
CA LEU A 438 7.37 8.88 39.49
C LEU A 438 8.76 8.79 40.13
N GLY A 439 9.79 8.68 39.28
CA GLY A 439 11.19 8.53 39.68
C GLY A 439 11.65 7.07 39.80
N LEU A 440 10.78 6.15 40.22
CA LEU A 440 11.10 4.72 40.24
C LEU A 440 10.95 4.09 38.84
N ASN A 441 9.89 4.47 38.13
CA ASN A 441 9.58 3.97 36.79
C ASN A 441 9.86 5.02 35.72
N SER A 442 10.13 4.55 34.48
CA SER A 442 10.39 5.42 33.33
C SER A 442 9.24 5.47 32.31
N GLY A 443 8.17 4.70 32.52
CA GLY A 443 6.98 4.69 31.66
C GLY A 443 7.32 4.59 30.17
N PHE A 444 6.75 5.51 29.37
CA PHE A 444 6.94 5.56 27.93
C PHE A 444 8.16 6.39 27.45
N MET A 445 9.10 6.70 28.35
CA MET A 445 10.31 7.44 27.98
C MET A 445 11.09 6.75 26.85
N MET A 446 11.46 5.47 26.99
CA MET A 446 12.26 4.76 25.98
C MET A 446 11.51 4.43 24.68
N PRO A 447 10.21 4.05 24.72
CA PRO A 447 9.40 3.99 23.51
C PRO A 447 9.42 5.29 22.68
N GLN A 448 9.42 6.46 23.32
CA GLN A 448 9.54 7.72 22.58
C GLN A 448 10.87 7.86 21.85
N TYR A 449 11.99 7.44 22.45
CA TYR A 449 13.30 7.50 21.81
C TYR A 449 13.31 6.63 20.55
N THR A 450 12.68 5.46 20.64
CA THR A 450 12.52 4.55 19.50
C THR A 450 11.68 5.20 18.40
N ALA A 451 10.53 5.81 18.75
CA ALA A 451 9.68 6.52 17.78
C ALA A 451 10.43 7.66 17.07
N ALA A 452 11.17 8.48 17.84
CA ALA A 452 11.97 9.56 17.29
C ALA A 452 13.09 9.08 16.37
N ALA A 453 13.77 7.97 16.73
CA ALA A 453 14.81 7.36 15.91
C ALA A 453 14.25 6.85 14.57
N LEU A 454 13.12 6.14 14.59
CA LEU A 454 12.46 5.62 13.38
C LEU A 454 11.99 6.74 12.45
N VAL A 455 11.43 7.82 12.99
CA VAL A 455 11.07 9.00 12.18
C VAL A 455 12.31 9.67 11.58
N SER A 456 13.42 9.70 12.31
CA SER A 456 14.69 10.23 11.78
C SER A 456 15.24 9.35 10.67
N GLU A 457 15.13 8.03 10.78
CA GLU A 457 15.55 7.08 9.74
C GLU A 457 14.68 7.21 8.48
N ASN A 458 13.36 7.34 8.64
CA ASN A 458 12.42 7.54 7.53
C ASN A 458 12.75 8.78 6.68
N LYS A 459 13.30 9.85 7.27
CA LYS A 459 13.73 11.05 6.51
C LYS A 459 14.82 10.75 5.50
N ILE A 460 15.70 9.80 5.81
CA ILE A 460 16.78 9.36 4.92
C ILE A 460 16.20 8.40 3.88
N LEU A 461 15.36 7.46 4.31
CA LEU A 461 14.75 6.45 3.44
C LEU A 461 13.72 7.01 2.45
N ALA A 462 13.13 8.17 2.72
CA ALA A 462 12.21 8.87 1.82
C ALA A 462 12.92 9.71 0.73
N THR A 463 14.23 9.53 0.55
CA THR A 463 14.94 10.12 -0.60
C THR A 463 14.47 9.41 -1.87
N PRO A 464 14.00 10.15 -2.91
CA PRO A 464 13.52 9.54 -4.14
C PRO A 464 14.58 8.64 -4.80
N ALA A 465 14.17 7.43 -5.19
CA ALA A 465 15.02 6.48 -5.90
C ALA A 465 14.90 6.60 -7.43
N SER A 466 13.90 7.33 -7.95
CA SER A 466 13.68 7.52 -9.39
C SER A 466 14.62 8.53 -10.05
N VAL A 467 15.42 9.28 -9.29
CA VAL A 467 16.26 10.41 -9.77
C VAL A 467 17.75 10.14 -9.81
#